data_AF-A0A5J5GI24-F1
#
_entry.id   AF-A0A5J5GI24-F1
#
_cell.length_a   1.000
_cell.length_b   1.000
_cell.length_c   1.000
_cell.angle_alpha   90.00
_cell.angle_beta   90.00
_cell.angle_gamma   90.00
#
_symmetry.space_group_name_H-M   'P 1'
#
loop_
_entity.id
_entity.type
_entity.pdbx_description
1 polymer ?
#
loop_
_entity_poly.entity_id
_entity_poly.type
_entity_poly.pdbx_seq_one_letter_code
_entity_poly.pdbx_strand_id
1 'polypeptide(L)'
;MNHGEYKEWKETVTKVEQMDAIAAIEEYGNQIDILIMSWPYMDDVAYRALRRLHEVNSSAIVVYIGEGFGGCTANDNFFDHFEEIEDEYFNSVKNNYQRWFGIYDKPMIGRFV
;
A
#
# COMPACT_ATOMS: atom_id res chain seq x y z
N MET A 1 6.91 17.52 -29.93
CA MET A 1 6.03 17.30 -28.76
C MET A 1 6.66 18.04 -27.59
N ASN A 2 6.02 19.10 -27.09
CA ASN A 2 6.50 19.84 -25.92
C ASN A 2 6.33 18.96 -24.69
N HIS A 3 7.45 18.64 -24.03
CA HIS A 3 7.41 18.09 -22.68
C HIS A 3 7.02 19.24 -21.78
N GLY A 4 5.79 19.23 -21.26
CA GLY A 4 5.37 20.25 -20.30
C GLY A 4 6.33 20.27 -19.13
N GLU A 5 6.76 21.46 -18.73
CA GLU A 5 7.49 21.65 -17.46
C GLU A 5 6.50 21.37 -16.33
N TYR A 6 6.50 20.14 -15.82
CA TYR A 6 5.78 19.81 -14.60
C TYR A 6 6.52 20.48 -13.44
N LYS A 7 5.80 21.24 -12.61
CA LYS A 7 6.35 21.67 -11.31
C LYS A 7 6.74 20.41 -10.55
N GLU A 8 8.03 20.23 -10.31
CA GLU A 8 8.51 19.15 -9.45
C GLU A 8 7.84 19.30 -8.09
N TRP A 9 7.26 18.23 -7.55
CA TRP A 9 6.59 18.15 -6.25
C TRP A 9 7.60 18.31 -5.09
N LYS A 10 8.35 19.41 -5.09
CA LYS A 10 9.41 19.69 -4.11
C LYS A 10 8.87 20.15 -2.77
N GLU A 11 7.65 20.69 -2.75
CA GLU A 11 6.98 21.16 -1.55
C GLU A 11 5.90 20.16 -1.15
N THR A 12 6.25 19.28 -0.20
CA THR A 12 5.31 18.33 0.39
C THR A 12 4.53 18.99 1.51
N VAL A 13 3.24 18.64 1.66
CA VAL A 13 2.38 19.20 2.73
C VAL A 13 2.72 18.67 4.14
N THR A 14 3.62 17.70 4.21
CA THR A 14 4.18 17.12 5.43
C THR A 14 5.66 16.80 5.21
N LYS A 15 6.41 16.51 6.28
CA LYS A 15 7.77 15.97 6.17
C LYS A 15 7.70 14.62 5.45
N VAL A 16 8.45 14.48 4.36
CA VAL A 16 8.66 13.20 3.66
C VAL A 16 10.10 12.78 3.84
N GLU A 17 10.29 11.54 4.22
CA GLU A 17 11.59 10.92 4.42
C GLU A 17 11.76 9.79 3.41
N GLN A 18 12.81 9.88 2.58
CA GLN A 18 13.11 8.84 1.62
C GLN A 18 13.84 7.70 2.32
N MET A 19 13.20 6.55 2.43
CA MET A 19 13.72 5.39 3.14
C MET A 19 13.26 4.08 2.48
N ASP A 20 14.03 3.01 2.69
CA ASP A 20 13.61 1.64 2.37
C ASP A 20 12.35 1.26 3.17
N ALA A 21 11.42 0.55 2.55
CA ALA A 21 10.13 0.23 3.16
C ALA A 21 10.28 -0.63 4.43
N ILE A 22 11.25 -1.54 4.47
CA ILE A 22 11.47 -2.43 5.62
C ILE A 22 12.13 -1.64 6.75
N ALA A 23 13.13 -0.81 6.44
CA ALA A 23 13.75 0.08 7.43
C ALA A 23 12.70 1.01 8.08
N ALA A 24 11.76 1.54 7.29
CA ALA A 24 10.67 2.38 7.81
C ALA A 24 9.78 1.65 8.81
N ILE A 25 9.47 0.39 8.54
CA ILE A 25 8.66 -0.45 9.44
C ILE A 25 9.44 -0.79 10.71
N GLU A 26 10.75 -1.02 10.62
CA GLU A 26 11.58 -1.26 11.79
C GLU A 26 11.67 -0.04 12.71
N GLU A 27 11.71 1.17 12.13
CA GLU A 27 11.82 2.42 12.88
C GLU A 27 10.47 2.87 13.47
N TYR A 28 9.38 2.79 12.68
CA TYR A 28 8.09 3.40 13.03
C TYR A 28 6.96 2.39 13.22
N GLY A 29 7.11 1.12 12.80
CA GLY A 29 6.02 0.15 12.72
C GLY A 29 5.32 -0.13 14.06
N ASN A 30 6.05 -0.03 15.18
CA ASN A 30 5.50 -0.19 16.52
C ASN A 30 4.73 1.03 17.05
N GLN A 31 4.71 2.14 16.32
CA GLN A 31 4.09 3.41 16.69
C GLN A 31 2.90 3.79 15.79
N ILE A 32 2.56 2.94 14.83
CA ILE A 32 1.48 3.21 13.86
C ILE A 32 0.32 2.23 14.05
N ASP A 33 -0.89 2.73 13.84
CA ASP A 33 -2.10 1.89 13.74
C ASP A 33 -2.36 1.43 12.30
N ILE A 34 -1.86 2.20 11.32
CA ILE A 34 -2.15 2.03 9.89
C ILE A 34 -0.87 2.19 9.07
N LEU A 35 -0.58 1.21 8.22
CA LEU A 35 0.37 1.34 7.11
C LEU A 35 -0.41 1.57 5.81
N ILE A 36 -0.11 2.64 5.08
CA ILE A 36 -0.64 2.84 3.73
C ILE A 36 0.42 2.37 2.73
N MET A 37 0.05 1.44 1.86
CA MET A 37 0.89 0.90 0.79
C MET A 37 0.20 1.16 -0.54
N SER A 38 0.74 2.08 -1.34
CA SER A 38 0.14 2.48 -2.62
C SER A 38 1.05 2.14 -3.78
N TRP A 39 0.51 1.37 -4.73
CA TRP A 39 1.18 0.96 -5.97
C TRP A 39 2.58 0.39 -5.73
N PRO A 40 2.76 -0.57 -4.80
CA PRO A 40 4.05 -1.22 -4.63
C PRO A 40 4.43 -1.94 -5.93
N TYR A 41 5.73 -1.98 -6.23
CA TYR A 41 6.23 -2.67 -7.41
C TYR A 41 5.95 -4.19 -7.32
N MET A 42 6.03 -4.89 -8.45
CA MET A 42 5.71 -6.33 -8.55
C MET A 42 6.80 -7.25 -7.99
N ASP A 43 7.70 -6.71 -7.17
CA ASP A 43 8.71 -7.49 -6.46
C ASP A 43 8.18 -7.97 -5.09
N ASP A 44 9.09 -8.45 -4.23
CA ASP A 44 8.73 -8.99 -2.92
C ASP A 44 8.60 -7.95 -1.81
N VAL A 45 8.78 -6.65 -2.10
CA VAL A 45 8.84 -5.60 -1.08
C VAL A 45 7.50 -5.49 -0.35
N ALA A 46 6.37 -5.59 -1.05
CA ALA A 46 5.05 -5.57 -0.44
C ALA A 46 4.86 -6.71 0.57
N TYR A 47 5.24 -7.95 0.18
CA TYR A 47 5.17 -9.13 1.04
C TYR A 47 6.09 -8.97 2.27
N ARG A 48 7.34 -8.56 2.06
CA ARG A 48 8.30 -8.37 3.15
C ARG A 48 7.85 -7.27 4.11
N ALA A 49 7.27 -6.20 3.59
CA ALA A 49 6.72 -5.12 4.39
C ALA A 49 5.52 -5.61 5.23
N LEU A 50 4.57 -6.31 4.61
CA LEU A 50 3.41 -6.88 5.31
C LEU A 50 3.84 -7.82 6.44
N ARG A 51 4.74 -8.76 6.15
CA ARG A 51 5.29 -9.70 7.12
C ARG A 51 6.04 -8.97 8.24
N ARG A 52 6.93 -8.04 7.89
CA ARG A 52 7.73 -7.31 8.89
C ARG A 52 6.84 -6.48 9.80
N LEU A 53 5.81 -5.82 9.25
CA LEU A 53 4.84 -5.08 10.03
C LEU A 53 4.15 -5.98 11.04
N HIS A 54 3.71 -7.17 10.62
CA HIS A 54 3.12 -8.16 11.53
C HIS A 54 4.08 -8.58 12.66
N GLU A 55 5.36 -8.80 12.35
CA GLU A 55 6.38 -9.16 13.35
C GLU A 55 6.62 -8.05 14.38
N VAL A 56 6.61 -6.78 13.98
CA VAL A 56 6.86 -5.65 14.90
C VAL A 56 5.60 -5.12 15.57
N ASN A 57 4.46 -5.26 14.91
CA ASN A 57 3.16 -4.76 15.35
C ASN A 57 2.01 -5.49 14.62
N SER A 58 1.62 -6.64 15.16
CA SER A 58 0.50 -7.44 14.62
C SER A 58 -0.87 -6.78 14.76
N SER A 59 -0.98 -5.64 15.46
CA SER A 59 -2.25 -4.92 15.64
C SER A 59 -2.52 -3.89 14.53
N ALA A 60 -1.48 -3.42 13.85
CA ALA A 60 -1.59 -2.49 12.75
C ALA A 60 -2.38 -3.09 11.58
N ILE A 61 -3.13 -2.25 10.87
CA ILE A 61 -3.81 -2.63 9.63
C ILE A 61 -3.07 -2.07 8.43
N VAL A 62 -3.13 -2.77 7.29
CA VAL A 62 -2.58 -2.29 6.03
C VAL A 62 -3.72 -1.80 5.16
N VAL A 63 -3.65 -0.54 4.73
CA VAL A 63 -4.45 0.01 3.63
C VAL A 63 -3.61 -0.14 2.36
N TYR A 64 -3.93 -1.15 1.57
CA TYR A 64 -3.31 -1.40 0.27
C TYR A 64 -4.10 -0.70 -0.83
N ILE A 65 -3.43 -0.03 -1.76
CA ILE A 65 -4.03 0.57 -2.95
C ILE A 65 -3.28 0.05 -4.18
N GLY A 66 -3.96 -0.75 -4.99
CA GLY A 66 -3.41 -1.32 -6.21
C GLY A 66 -4.38 -2.32 -6.84
N GLU A 67 -3.92 -3.00 -7.89
CA GLU A 67 -4.59 -4.15 -8.47
C GLU A 67 -4.55 -5.36 -7.52
N GLY A 68 -5.37 -6.37 -7.80
CA GLY A 68 -5.40 -7.62 -7.03
C GLY A 68 -4.38 -8.66 -7.52
N PHE A 69 -4.54 -9.89 -7.03
CA PHE A 69 -3.77 -11.08 -7.43
C PHE A 69 -3.60 -11.17 -8.96
N GLY A 70 -2.36 -11.41 -9.43
CA GLY A 70 -2.00 -11.45 -10.85
C GLY A 70 -2.00 -10.08 -11.57
N GLY A 71 -2.16 -8.97 -10.84
CA GLY A 71 -2.13 -7.61 -11.38
C GLY A 71 -0.72 -7.01 -11.45
N CYS A 72 -0.66 -5.70 -11.69
CA CYS A 72 0.58 -4.96 -11.90
C CYS A 72 1.16 -4.29 -10.63
N THR A 73 0.70 -4.71 -9.45
CA THR A 73 1.07 -4.12 -8.15
C THR A 73 1.17 -5.19 -7.07
N ALA A 74 2.25 -5.16 -6.29
CA ALA A 74 2.69 -6.29 -5.46
C ALA A 74 2.83 -7.59 -6.28
N ASN A 75 3.24 -8.66 -5.63
CA ASN A 75 3.33 -9.98 -6.24
C ASN A 75 2.31 -10.94 -5.63
N ASP A 76 2.13 -12.11 -6.26
CA ASP A 76 1.16 -13.11 -5.80
C ASP A 76 1.45 -13.59 -4.36
N ASN A 77 2.73 -13.64 -3.96
CA ASN A 77 3.12 -14.01 -2.60
C ASN A 77 2.64 -13.00 -1.54
N PHE A 78 2.49 -11.71 -1.87
CA PHE A 78 1.83 -10.75 -0.99
C PHE A 78 0.35 -11.13 -0.80
N PHE A 79 -0.36 -11.41 -1.90
CA PHE A 79 -1.79 -11.71 -1.84
C PHE A 79 -2.10 -13.07 -1.18
N ASP A 80 -1.21 -14.05 -1.32
CA ASP A 80 -1.31 -15.34 -0.62
C ASP A 80 -1.28 -15.18 0.92
N HIS A 81 -0.70 -14.08 1.42
CA HIS A 81 -0.54 -13.80 2.85
C HIS A 81 -1.29 -12.53 3.30
N PHE A 82 -2.12 -11.94 2.43
CA PHE A 82 -2.90 -10.75 2.75
C PHE A 82 -4.36 -11.14 2.93
N GLU A 83 -4.79 -11.23 4.19
CA GLU A 83 -6.20 -11.43 4.53
C GLU A 83 -6.93 -10.08 4.49
N GLU A 84 -7.80 -9.90 3.49
CA GLU A 84 -8.66 -8.74 3.39
C GLU A 84 -9.69 -8.76 4.54
N ILE A 85 -9.78 -7.65 5.28
CA ILE A 85 -10.77 -7.48 6.34
C ILE A 85 -12.11 -7.08 5.70
N GLU A 86 -13.15 -7.86 5.96
CA GLU A 86 -14.51 -7.50 5.55
C GLU A 86 -15.04 -6.35 6.42
N ASP A 87 -15.24 -5.18 5.80
CA ASP A 87 -15.84 -4.01 6.42
C ASP A 87 -16.84 -3.34 5.46
N GLU A 88 -18.10 -3.21 5.89
CA GLU A 88 -19.18 -2.67 5.04
C GLU A 88 -18.94 -1.21 4.63
N TYR A 89 -18.37 -0.40 5.52
CA TYR A 89 -18.07 1.00 5.23
C TYR A 89 -16.93 1.11 4.24
N PHE A 90 -15.88 0.31 4.41
CA PHE A 90 -14.74 0.30 3.52
C PHE A 90 -15.08 -0.29 2.16
N ASN A 91 -15.99 -1.26 2.09
CA ASN A 91 -16.54 -1.75 0.83
C ASN A 91 -17.19 -0.63 0.01
N SER A 92 -17.85 0.33 0.66
CA SER A 92 -18.33 1.53 -0.03
C SER A 92 -17.18 2.37 -0.59
N VAL A 93 -16.09 2.57 0.16
CA VAL A 93 -14.87 3.27 -0.31
C VAL A 93 -14.29 2.56 -1.54
N LYS A 94 -14.11 1.24 -1.48
CA LYS A 94 -13.61 0.39 -2.57
C LYS A 94 -14.46 0.51 -3.83
N ASN A 95 -15.79 0.49 -3.69
CA ASN A 95 -16.72 0.56 -4.81
C ASN A 95 -16.83 1.96 -5.44
N ASN A 96 -16.54 3.01 -4.68
CA ASN A 96 -16.57 4.39 -5.14
C ASN A 96 -15.18 4.93 -5.52
N TYR A 97 -14.14 4.11 -5.43
CA TYR A 97 -12.78 4.52 -5.78
C TYR A 97 -12.67 4.84 -7.28
N GLN A 98 -12.15 6.03 -7.59
CA GLN A 98 -11.95 6.46 -8.96
C GLN A 98 -10.68 5.81 -9.52
N ARG A 99 -10.86 5.08 -10.61
CA ARG A 99 -9.76 4.43 -11.35
C ARG A 99 -9.59 5.05 -12.73
N TRP A 100 -8.37 5.00 -13.21
CA TRP A 100 -8.04 5.42 -14.57
C TRP A 100 -8.55 4.37 -15.57
N PHE A 101 -8.89 4.80 -16.77
CA PHE A 101 -9.34 3.87 -17.80
C PHE A 101 -8.25 2.84 -18.11
N GLY A 102 -8.60 1.55 -18.00
CA GLY A 102 -7.67 0.44 -18.23
C GLY A 102 -6.81 0.05 -17.03
N ILE A 103 -6.99 0.70 -15.86
CA ILE A 103 -6.30 0.36 -14.61
C ILE A 103 -7.33 -0.12 -13.59
N TYR A 104 -7.04 -1.20 -12.87
CA TYR A 104 -8.01 -1.89 -12.02
C TYR A 104 -7.76 -1.71 -10.52
N ASP A 105 -7.05 -0.65 -10.13
CA ASP A 105 -6.73 -0.40 -8.73
C ASP A 105 -7.97 -0.22 -7.86
N LYS A 106 -7.87 -0.72 -6.64
CA LYS A 106 -8.86 -0.53 -5.60
C LYS A 106 -8.19 -0.51 -4.23
N PRO A 107 -8.70 0.28 -3.28
CA PRO A 107 -8.25 0.20 -1.91
C PRO A 107 -8.76 -1.10 -1.28
N MET A 108 -7.92 -1.75 -0.48
CA MET A 108 -8.23 -2.93 0.32
C MET A 108 -7.63 -2.72 1.71
N ILE A 109 -8.33 -3.16 2.75
CA ILE A 109 -7.78 -3.22 4.11
C ILE A 109 -7.50 -4.66 4.47
N GLY A 110 -6.39 -4.92 5.15
CA GLY A 110 -6.05 -6.29 5.50
C GLY A 110 -4.88 -6.40 6.47
N ARG A 111 -4.53 -7.65 6.76
CA ARG A 111 -3.47 -8.06 7.67
C ARG A 111 -2.71 -9.26 7.11
N PHE A 112 -1.56 -9.53 7.70
CA PHE A 112 -0.77 -10.73 7.41
C PHE A 112 -1.44 -11.99 7.98
N VAL A 113 -1.43 -13.10 7.23
CA VAL A 113 -1.83 -14.46 7.66
C VAL A 113 -0.75 -15.50 7.41
#